data_AF-A0A537MQW8-F1
#
_entry.id   AF-A0A537MQW8-F1
#
_cell.length_a   1.000
_cell.length_b   1.000
_cell.length_c   1.000
_cell.angle_alpha   90.00
_cell.angle_beta   90.00
_cell.angle_gamma   90.00
#
_symmetry.space_group_name_H-M   'P 1'
#
loop_
_entity.id
_entity.type
_entity.pdbx_description
1 polymer ?
#
loop_
_entity_poly.entity_id
_entity_poly.type
_entity_poly.pdbx_seq_one_letter_code
_entity_poly.pdbx_strand_id
1 'polypeptide(L)'
;MPAETLTYAALGARLTISPKAARSLAKRLRLPRLLSDDGKALVSVDLAEIRHTPRPPGRREAGNVALAAKIMALQAEIARLEATAAGHRADFERERERADRMMVELRQATAETMAAKEATARLEGFLRSDGRTAGSIDSLAARRPGHLAADLVAADRKAFREQSVSSHSQLAVEIVRQK
;
A
#
# COMPACT_ATOMS: atom_id res chain seq x y z
N MET A 1 -58.99 1.32 -56.33
CA MET A 1 -58.81 -0.12 -56.00
C MET A 1 -58.66 -0.20 -54.48
N PRO A 2 -59.23 -1.22 -53.80
CA PRO A 2 -59.20 -1.29 -52.34
C PRO A 2 -57.82 -1.71 -51.83
N ALA A 3 -57.37 -1.10 -50.72
CA ALA A 3 -56.17 -1.52 -50.01
C ALA A 3 -56.39 -2.92 -49.40
N GLU A 4 -55.45 -3.83 -49.63
CA GLU A 4 -55.50 -5.20 -49.09
C GLU A 4 -54.62 -5.31 -47.84
N THR A 5 -55.15 -5.94 -46.79
CA THR A 5 -54.36 -6.28 -45.60
C THR A 5 -53.72 -7.66 -45.76
N LEU A 6 -52.41 -7.71 -45.93
CA LEU A 6 -51.66 -8.94 -46.20
C LEU A 6 -50.62 -9.22 -45.12
N THR A 7 -50.39 -10.50 -44.84
CA THR A 7 -49.21 -10.92 -44.05
C THR A 7 -47.94 -10.75 -44.89
N TYR A 8 -46.77 -10.69 -44.24
CA TYR A 8 -45.50 -10.65 -44.99
C TYR A 8 -45.27 -11.85 -45.91
N ALA A 9 -45.79 -13.03 -45.54
CA ALA A 9 -45.71 -14.22 -46.37
C ALA A 9 -46.61 -14.10 -47.61
N ALA A 10 -47.87 -13.68 -47.43
CA ALA A 10 -48.81 -13.45 -48.53
C ALA A 10 -48.35 -12.33 -49.47
N LEU A 11 -47.86 -11.22 -48.90
CA LEU A 11 -47.26 -10.12 -49.67
C LEU A 11 -46.03 -10.58 -50.45
N GLY A 12 -45.19 -11.43 -49.84
CA GLY A 12 -44.04 -12.04 -50.50
C GLY A 12 -44.45 -12.91 -51.69
N ALA A 13 -45.47 -13.75 -51.53
CA ALA A 13 -45.99 -14.58 -52.60
C ALA A 13 -46.56 -13.75 -53.77
N ARG A 14 -47.27 -12.65 -53.47
CA ARG A 14 -47.84 -11.75 -54.49
C ARG A 14 -46.77 -11.00 -55.29
N LEU A 15 -45.67 -10.63 -54.65
CA LEU A 15 -44.57 -9.87 -55.26
C LEU A 15 -43.41 -10.76 -55.73
N THR A 16 -43.52 -12.09 -55.62
CA THR A 16 -42.46 -13.06 -55.94
C THR A 16 -41.15 -12.77 -55.20
N ILE A 17 -41.25 -12.46 -53.90
CA ILE A 17 -40.10 -12.17 -53.01
C ILE A 17 -40.17 -12.97 -51.71
N SER A 18 -39.03 -13.08 -51.02
CA SER A 18 -39.00 -13.73 -49.71
C SER A 18 -39.81 -12.95 -48.66
N PRO A 19 -40.38 -13.61 -47.63
CA PRO A 19 -41.08 -12.93 -46.53
C PRO A 19 -40.21 -11.89 -45.81
N LYS A 20 -38.90 -12.13 -45.72
CA LYS A 20 -37.92 -11.19 -45.13
C LYS A 20 -37.76 -9.94 -46.01
N ALA A 21 -37.75 -10.11 -47.34
CA ALA A 21 -37.71 -9.01 -48.29
C ALA A 21 -39.01 -8.18 -48.24
N ALA A 22 -40.17 -8.83 -48.16
CA ALA A 22 -41.46 -8.19 -47.98
C ALA A 22 -41.50 -7.36 -46.68
N ARG A 23 -41.01 -7.90 -45.56
CA ARG A 23 -40.86 -7.16 -44.29
C ARG A 23 -39.93 -5.95 -44.44
N SER A 24 -38.81 -6.10 -45.14
CA SER A 24 -37.88 -5.00 -45.40
C SER A 24 -38.51 -3.91 -46.28
N LEU A 25 -39.31 -4.30 -47.27
CA LEU A 25 -40.01 -3.39 -48.16
C LEU A 25 -41.07 -2.59 -47.41
N ALA A 26 -41.90 -3.26 -46.60
CA ALA A 26 -42.89 -2.60 -45.76
C ALA A 26 -42.26 -1.60 -44.77
N LYS A 27 -41.15 -1.96 -44.13
CA LYS A 27 -40.39 -1.04 -43.27
C LYS A 27 -39.85 0.17 -44.03
N ARG A 28 -39.35 -0.03 -45.25
CA ARG A 28 -38.81 1.05 -46.09
C ARG A 28 -39.90 2.04 -46.52
N LEU A 29 -41.06 1.51 -46.89
CA LEU A 29 -42.23 2.29 -47.31
C LEU A 29 -43.07 2.82 -46.14
N ARG A 30 -42.67 2.51 -44.89
CA ARG A 30 -43.37 2.91 -43.65
C ARG A 30 -44.87 2.56 -43.68
N LEU A 31 -45.20 1.40 -44.23
CA LEU A 31 -46.59 0.97 -44.38
C LEU A 31 -47.23 0.73 -43.00
N PRO A 32 -48.54 1.06 -42.83
CA PRO A 32 -49.27 0.79 -41.59
C PRO A 32 -49.23 -0.69 -41.25
N ARG A 33 -48.92 -0.99 -39.99
CA ARG A 33 -48.80 -2.36 -39.49
C ARG A 33 -49.84 -2.63 -38.42
N LEU A 34 -50.60 -3.69 -38.62
CA LEU A 34 -51.60 -4.21 -37.69
C LEU A 34 -51.19 -5.61 -37.24
N LEU A 35 -51.83 -6.10 -36.20
CA LEU A 35 -51.76 -7.51 -35.82
C LEU A 35 -53.07 -8.19 -36.21
N SER A 36 -52.95 -9.38 -36.78
CA SER A 36 -54.04 -10.34 -36.91
C SER A 36 -54.33 -10.99 -35.54
N ASP A 37 -55.51 -11.57 -35.40
CA ASP A 37 -55.90 -12.37 -34.22
C ASP A 37 -54.94 -13.53 -33.95
N ASP A 38 -54.28 -14.07 -34.99
CA ASP A 38 -53.20 -15.08 -34.88
C ASP A 38 -51.87 -14.53 -34.35
N GLY A 39 -51.78 -13.23 -34.02
CA GLY A 39 -50.53 -12.54 -33.66
C GLY A 39 -49.58 -12.27 -34.84
N LYS A 40 -50.01 -12.53 -36.08
CA LYS A 40 -49.21 -12.26 -37.29
C LYS A 40 -49.30 -10.79 -37.68
N ALA A 41 -48.18 -10.22 -38.14
CA ALA A 41 -48.16 -8.84 -38.63
C ALA A 41 -48.85 -8.74 -40.00
N LEU A 42 -49.90 -7.93 -40.05
CA LEU A 42 -50.61 -7.53 -41.26
C LEU A 42 -50.13 -6.14 -41.71
N VAL A 43 -50.08 -5.94 -43.01
CA VAL A 43 -49.72 -4.67 -43.64
C VAL A 43 -50.80 -4.32 -44.64
N SER A 44 -51.30 -3.08 -44.58
CA SER A 44 -52.22 -2.56 -45.58
C SER A 44 -51.42 -2.10 -46.81
N VAL A 45 -51.80 -2.60 -47.98
CA VAL A 45 -51.04 -2.47 -49.22
C VAL A 45 -51.98 -2.22 -50.40
N ASP A 46 -51.69 -1.20 -51.20
CA ASP A 46 -52.18 -1.14 -52.58
C ASP A 46 -51.15 -1.80 -53.51
N LEU A 47 -51.50 -2.97 -54.05
CA LEU A 47 -50.61 -3.75 -54.92
C LEU A 47 -50.35 -3.07 -56.27
N ALA A 48 -51.22 -2.16 -56.72
CA ALA A 48 -51.01 -1.42 -57.96
C ALA A 48 -49.88 -0.38 -57.81
N GLU A 49 -49.71 0.16 -56.60
CA GLU A 49 -48.71 1.18 -56.29
C GLU A 49 -47.36 0.57 -55.86
N ILE A 50 -47.37 -0.62 -55.25
CA ILE A 50 -46.14 -1.24 -54.74
C ILE A 50 -45.43 -2.05 -55.82
N ARG A 51 -44.25 -1.58 -56.23
CA ARG A 51 -43.28 -2.36 -57.01
C ARG A 51 -42.04 -2.69 -56.21
N HIS A 52 -41.62 -3.96 -56.26
CA HIS A 52 -40.34 -4.36 -55.68
C HIS A 52 -39.20 -4.10 -56.66
N THR A 53 -38.37 -3.09 -56.36
CA THR A 53 -37.04 -2.93 -56.97
C THR A 53 -35.98 -3.43 -55.99
N PRO A 54 -35.21 -4.49 -56.32
CA PRO A 54 -34.08 -4.96 -55.53
C PRO A 54 -33.09 -3.82 -55.30
N ARG A 55 -32.64 -3.65 -54.06
CA ARG A 55 -31.65 -2.61 -53.73
C ARG A 55 -30.27 -3.10 -54.17
N PRO A 56 -29.48 -2.29 -54.90
CA PRO A 56 -28.11 -2.66 -55.22
C PRO A 56 -27.29 -2.84 -53.92
N PRO A 57 -26.45 -3.89 -53.84
CA PRO A 57 -25.46 -4.02 -52.77
C PRO A 57 -24.46 -2.87 -52.91
N GLY A 58 -24.08 -2.23 -51.81
CA GLY A 58 -23.03 -1.19 -51.89
C GLY A 58 -22.95 -0.29 -50.67
N ARG A 59 -24.09 0.25 -50.20
CA ARG A 59 -24.04 1.24 -49.10
C ARG A 59 -23.72 0.65 -47.71
N ARG A 60 -24.03 -0.63 -47.48
CA ARG A 60 -23.76 -1.30 -46.19
C ARG A 60 -22.36 -1.87 -46.10
N GLU A 61 -21.77 -2.24 -47.23
CA GLU A 61 -20.49 -2.94 -47.27
C GLU A 61 -19.33 -2.01 -46.92
N ALA A 62 -19.30 -0.82 -47.53
CA ALA A 62 -18.34 0.22 -47.17
C ALA A 62 -18.45 0.65 -45.69
N GLY A 63 -19.67 0.73 -45.16
CA GLY A 63 -19.89 1.04 -43.74
C GLY A 63 -19.38 -0.05 -42.79
N ASN A 64 -19.52 -1.32 -43.18
CA ASN A 64 -19.01 -2.45 -42.40
C ASN A 64 -17.47 -2.49 -42.40
N VAL A 65 -16.83 -2.19 -43.54
CA VAL A 65 -15.36 -2.11 -43.64
C VAL A 65 -14.82 -0.98 -42.77
N ALA A 66 -15.42 0.21 -42.84
CA ALA A 66 -15.02 1.33 -42.00
C ALA A 66 -15.22 1.04 -40.50
N LEU A 67 -16.30 0.36 -40.14
CA LEU A 67 -16.55 -0.07 -38.75
C LEU A 67 -15.50 -1.09 -38.28
N ALA A 68 -15.18 -2.10 -39.10
CA ALA A 68 -14.17 -3.09 -38.78
C ALA A 68 -12.79 -2.45 -38.57
N ALA A 69 -12.39 -1.52 -39.44
CA ALA A 69 -11.15 -0.77 -39.30
C ALA A 69 -11.12 0.04 -37.98
N LYS A 70 -12.24 0.68 -37.62
CA LYS A 70 -12.35 1.41 -36.35
C LYS A 70 -12.26 0.49 -35.13
N ILE A 71 -12.87 -0.69 -35.18
CA ILE A 71 -12.78 -1.69 -34.11
C ILE A 71 -11.33 -2.14 -33.93
N MET A 72 -10.63 -2.46 -35.01
CA MET A 72 -9.22 -2.85 -34.94
C MET A 72 -8.33 -1.74 -34.38
N ALA A 73 -8.54 -0.49 -34.78
CA ALA A 73 -7.79 0.64 -34.26
C ALA A 73 -8.02 0.84 -32.75
N LEU A 74 -9.27 0.72 -32.29
CA LEU A 74 -9.59 0.81 -30.86
C LEU A 74 -8.99 -0.34 -30.05
N GLN A 75 -8.99 -1.56 -30.60
CA GLN A 75 -8.34 -2.72 -29.95
C GLN A 75 -6.83 -2.52 -29.82
N ALA A 76 -6.17 -1.97 -30.84
CA ALA A 76 -4.75 -1.65 -30.78
C ALA A 76 -4.45 -0.57 -29.72
N GLU A 77 -5.29 0.45 -29.63
CA GLU A 77 -5.12 1.50 -28.62
C GLU A 77 -5.37 1.00 -27.20
N ILE A 78 -6.36 0.11 -26.99
CA ILE A 78 -6.57 -0.55 -25.70
C ILE A 78 -5.31 -1.32 -25.29
N ALA A 79 -4.75 -2.15 -26.18
CA ALA A 79 -3.53 -2.90 -25.89
C ALA A 79 -2.34 -1.98 -25.55
N ARG A 80 -2.20 -0.85 -26.26
CA ARG A 80 -1.16 0.16 -25.99
C ARG A 80 -1.33 0.80 -24.61
N LEU A 81 -2.57 1.16 -24.25
CA LEU A 81 -2.88 1.76 -22.96
C LEU A 81 -2.70 0.77 -21.82
N GLU A 82 -3.07 -0.49 -22.00
CA GLU A 82 -2.86 -1.56 -21.03
C GLU A 82 -1.37 -1.78 -20.74
N ALA A 83 -0.54 -1.84 -21.79
CA ALA A 83 0.91 -1.95 -21.64
C ALA A 83 1.52 -0.74 -20.90
N THR A 84 1.03 0.47 -21.22
CA THR A 84 1.48 1.71 -20.58
C THR A 84 1.08 1.76 -19.10
N ALA A 85 -0.16 1.37 -18.78
CA ALA A 85 -0.66 1.30 -17.41
C ALA A 85 0.09 0.24 -16.58
N ALA A 86 0.41 -0.91 -17.17
CA ALA A 86 1.24 -1.93 -16.54
C ALA A 86 2.65 -1.40 -16.24
N GLY A 87 3.25 -0.65 -17.17
CA GLY A 87 4.54 0.03 -16.97
C GLY A 87 4.50 1.01 -15.79
N HIS A 88 3.52 1.92 -15.78
CA HIS A 88 3.36 2.88 -14.69
C HIS A 88 3.11 2.21 -13.33
N ARG A 89 2.34 1.13 -13.30
CA ARG A 89 2.13 0.36 -12.07
C ARG A 89 3.43 -0.24 -11.55
N ALA A 90 4.25 -0.80 -12.44
CA ALA A 90 5.55 -1.35 -12.06
C ALA A 90 6.51 -0.26 -11.55
N ASP A 91 6.52 0.92 -12.17
CA ASP A 91 7.29 2.07 -11.69
C ASP A 91 6.84 2.50 -10.28
N PHE A 92 5.51 2.61 -10.08
CA PHE A 92 4.94 3.01 -8.79
C PHE A 92 5.30 2.02 -7.68
N GLU A 93 5.20 0.71 -7.93
CA GLU A 93 5.54 -0.29 -6.91
C GLU A 93 7.04 -0.27 -6.56
N ARG A 94 7.92 -0.07 -7.55
CA ARG A 94 9.36 0.11 -7.30
C ARG A 94 9.65 1.34 -6.42
N GLU A 95 9.02 2.48 -6.71
CA GLU A 95 9.27 3.69 -5.93
C GLU A 95 8.67 3.59 -4.53
N ARG A 96 7.53 2.89 -4.38
CA ARG A 96 6.96 2.57 -3.07
C ARG A 96 7.94 1.72 -2.24
N GLU A 97 8.47 0.64 -2.80
CA GLU A 97 9.46 -0.20 -2.10
C GLU A 97 10.73 0.56 -1.73
N ARG A 98 11.15 1.51 -2.58
CA ARG A 98 12.29 2.38 -2.29
C ARG A 98 11.99 3.33 -1.12
N ALA A 99 10.82 3.96 -1.12
CA ALA A 99 10.37 4.84 -0.04
C ALA A 99 10.22 4.08 1.28
N ASP A 100 9.68 2.85 1.25
CA ASP A 100 9.54 2.00 2.43
C ASP A 100 10.89 1.63 3.03
N ARG A 101 11.89 1.27 2.20
CA ARG A 101 13.26 1.04 2.67
C ARG A 101 13.88 2.28 3.31
N MET A 102 13.73 3.43 2.66
CA MET A 102 14.25 4.70 3.19
C MET A 102 13.58 5.08 4.52
N MET A 103 12.29 4.82 4.68
CA MET A 103 11.57 5.04 5.94
C MET A 103 12.08 4.16 7.07
N VAL A 104 12.43 2.90 6.78
CA VAL A 104 13.05 2.00 7.77
C VAL A 104 14.43 2.52 8.18
N GLU A 105 15.27 2.89 7.21
CA GLU A 105 16.60 3.45 7.46
C GLU A 105 16.52 4.75 8.30
N LEU A 106 15.60 5.66 7.96
CA LEU A 106 15.40 6.90 8.70
C LEU A 106 14.98 6.63 10.16
N ARG A 107 14.08 5.66 10.38
CA ARG A 107 13.66 5.29 11.73
C ARG A 107 14.81 4.70 12.53
N GLN A 108 15.61 3.83 11.91
CA GLN A 108 16.79 3.26 12.54
C GLN A 108 17.80 4.34 12.90
N ALA A 109 18.17 5.22 11.96
CA ALA A 109 19.07 6.34 12.23
C ALA A 109 18.53 7.27 13.32
N THR A 110 17.22 7.52 13.33
CA THR A 110 16.59 8.31 14.40
C THR A 110 16.72 7.61 15.76
N ALA A 111 16.49 6.30 15.83
CA ALA A 111 16.65 5.54 17.07
C ALA A 111 18.11 5.53 17.55
N GLU A 112 19.07 5.33 16.65
CA GLU A 112 20.51 5.36 16.95
C GLU A 112 20.95 6.75 17.46
N THR A 113 20.50 7.83 16.80
CA THR A 113 20.81 9.20 17.25
C THR A 113 20.20 9.51 18.62
N MET A 114 19.00 9.01 18.91
CA MET A 114 18.38 9.15 20.24
C MET A 114 19.15 8.36 21.29
N ALA A 115 19.52 7.11 21.00
CA ALA A 115 20.33 6.28 21.90
C ALA A 115 21.70 6.92 22.19
N ALA A 116 22.35 7.50 21.18
CA ALA A 116 23.60 8.23 21.34
C ALA A 116 23.42 9.47 22.25
N LYS A 117 22.38 10.27 22.03
CA LYS A 117 22.05 11.43 22.88
C LYS A 117 21.77 11.04 24.33
N GLU A 118 21.07 9.93 24.56
CA GLU A 118 20.85 9.44 25.91
C GLU A 118 22.15 8.96 26.56
N ALA A 119 23.02 8.26 25.82
CA ALA A 119 24.32 7.83 26.33
C ALA A 119 25.20 9.03 26.70
N THR A 120 25.24 10.08 25.87
CA THR A 120 25.96 11.31 26.19
C THR A 120 25.38 11.99 27.44
N ALA A 121 24.05 12.09 27.56
CA ALA A 121 23.41 12.67 28.73
C ALA A 121 23.70 11.87 30.02
N ARG A 122 23.74 10.53 29.95
CA ARG A 122 24.12 9.66 31.09
C ARG A 122 25.56 9.93 31.53
N LEU A 123 26.50 10.03 30.59
CA LEU A 123 27.90 10.33 30.87
C LEU A 123 28.06 11.73 31.48
N GLU A 124 27.40 12.74 30.92
CA GLU A 124 27.39 14.09 31.49
C GLU A 124 26.82 14.12 32.91
N GLY A 125 25.76 13.36 33.17
CA GLY A 125 25.18 13.19 34.50
C GLY A 125 26.18 12.60 35.49
N PHE A 126 26.89 11.55 35.09
CA PHE A 126 27.93 10.89 35.90
C PHE A 126 29.09 11.85 36.23
N LEU A 127 29.60 12.59 35.24
CA LEU A 127 30.66 13.59 35.47
C LEU A 127 30.22 14.70 36.44
N ARG A 128 28.94 15.11 36.38
CA ARG A 128 28.39 16.11 37.32
C ARG A 128 28.24 15.55 38.73
N SER A 129 27.90 14.26 38.91
CA SER A 129 27.82 13.64 40.23
C SER A 129 29.18 13.35 40.85
N ASP A 130 30.17 12.91 40.07
CA ASP A 130 31.52 12.63 40.56
C ASP A 130 32.28 13.90 40.96
N GLY A 131 32.01 15.03 40.30
CA GLY A 131 32.51 16.33 40.76
C GLY A 131 32.01 16.73 42.16
N ARG A 132 30.85 16.22 42.61
CA ARG A 132 30.34 16.45 43.98
C ARG A 132 30.98 15.53 45.02
N THR A 133 31.35 14.31 44.65
CA THR A 133 32.07 13.40 45.57
C THR A 133 33.53 13.81 45.72
N ALA A 134 34.14 14.45 44.73
CA ALA A 134 35.47 15.07 44.84
C ALA A 134 35.53 16.22 45.86
N GLY A 135 34.44 16.97 46.06
CA GLY A 135 34.34 17.98 47.14
C GLY A 135 34.34 17.38 48.56
N SER A 136 34.13 16.06 48.70
CA SER A 136 34.32 15.37 49.99
C SER A 136 35.81 15.19 50.31
N ILE A 137 36.69 15.14 49.31
CA ILE A 137 38.14 15.04 49.49
C ILE A 137 38.73 16.40 49.90
N ASP A 138 38.11 17.50 49.48
CA ASP A 138 38.46 18.85 49.92
C ASP A 138 38.23 19.03 51.43
N SER A 139 37.26 18.34 52.02
CA SER A 139 37.07 18.31 53.49
C SER A 139 38.22 17.60 54.23
N LEU A 140 38.92 16.70 53.54
CA LEU A 140 40.15 16.06 54.03
C LEU A 140 41.36 16.98 53.83
N ALA A 141 41.42 17.72 52.73
CA ALA A 141 42.46 18.71 52.45
C ALA A 141 42.37 19.94 53.37
N ALA A 142 41.17 20.27 53.88
CA ALA A 142 40.96 21.35 54.84
C ALA A 142 41.42 21.01 56.28
N ARG A 143 41.72 19.74 56.57
CA ARG A 143 42.37 19.39 57.85
C ARG A 143 43.81 19.84 57.80
N ARG A 144 44.19 20.80 58.66
CA ARG A 144 45.60 21.20 58.84
C ARG A 144 46.46 19.92 58.97
N PRO A 145 47.61 19.82 58.28
CA PRO A 145 48.40 18.58 58.21
C PRO A 145 48.73 17.97 59.59
N GLY A 146 48.81 18.80 60.64
CA GLY A 146 48.97 18.34 62.02
C GLY A 146 47.82 17.46 62.56
N HIS A 147 46.57 17.68 62.13
CA HIS A 147 45.43 16.85 62.53
C HIS A 147 45.44 15.50 61.83
N LEU A 148 45.80 15.45 60.55
CA LEU A 148 46.00 14.20 59.82
C LEU A 148 47.12 13.35 60.45
N ALA A 149 48.24 13.98 60.81
CA ALA A 149 49.32 13.30 61.50
C ALA A 149 48.88 12.77 62.88
N ALA A 150 48.09 13.54 63.62
CA ALA A 150 47.55 13.11 64.91
C ALA A 150 46.58 11.93 64.79
N ASP A 151 45.69 11.96 63.79
CA ASP A 151 44.73 10.88 63.52
C ASP A 151 45.45 9.58 63.12
N LEU A 152 46.49 9.68 62.29
CA LEU A 152 47.32 8.53 61.90
C LEU A 152 48.07 7.92 63.09
N VAL A 153 48.70 8.75 63.93
CA VAL A 153 49.41 8.28 65.14
C VAL A 153 48.42 7.67 66.14
N ALA A 154 47.21 8.22 66.26
CA ALA A 154 46.17 7.67 67.12
C ALA A 154 45.67 6.31 66.60
N ALA A 155 45.47 6.17 65.29
CA ALA A 155 45.09 4.92 64.65
C ALA A 155 46.17 3.84 64.83
N ASP A 156 47.44 4.21 64.65
CA ASP A 156 48.57 3.29 64.79
C ASP A 156 48.75 2.82 66.23
N ARG A 157 48.63 3.73 67.21
CA ARG A 157 48.59 3.38 68.64
C ARG A 157 47.42 2.47 69.00
N LYS A 158 46.26 2.68 68.38
CA LYS A 158 45.08 1.84 68.60
C LYS A 158 45.30 0.44 68.04
N ALA A 159 45.80 0.32 66.81
CA ALA A 159 46.14 -0.95 66.19
C ALA A 159 47.19 -1.73 67.01
N PHE A 160 48.22 -1.03 67.52
CA PHE A 160 49.23 -1.65 68.38
C PHE A 160 48.64 -2.18 69.69
N ARG A 161 47.71 -1.45 70.32
CA ARG A 161 47.03 -1.92 71.54
C ARG A 161 46.15 -3.13 71.25
N GLU A 162 45.40 -3.12 70.17
CA GLU A 162 44.53 -4.24 69.77
C GLU A 162 45.33 -5.51 69.46
N GLN A 163 46.48 -5.37 68.77
CA GLN A 163 47.42 -6.48 68.56
C GLN A 163 48.05 -6.97 69.86
N SER A 164 48.43 -6.07 70.77
CA SER A 164 49.01 -6.44 72.07
C SER A 164 48.03 -7.25 72.93
N VAL A 165 46.75 -6.85 72.94
CA VAL A 165 45.66 -7.56 73.64
C VAL A 165 45.37 -8.92 72.99
N SER A 166 45.41 -8.99 71.65
CA SER A 166 45.31 -10.26 70.91
C SER A 166 46.46 -11.22 71.24
N SER A 167 47.70 -10.73 71.28
CA SER A 167 48.87 -11.56 71.61
C SER A 167 48.88 -12.03 73.07
N HIS A 168 48.47 -11.17 74.01
CA HIS A 168 48.36 -11.56 75.43
C HIS A 168 47.24 -12.57 75.68
N SER A 169 46.10 -12.43 74.98
CA SER A 169 45.02 -13.43 75.07
C SER A 169 45.41 -14.77 74.45
N GLN A 170 46.18 -14.77 73.35
CA GLN A 170 46.72 -16.00 72.76
C GLN A 170 47.72 -16.71 73.69
N LEU A 171 48.64 -15.98 74.33
CA LEU A 171 49.57 -16.54 75.31
C LEU A 171 48.85 -17.10 76.55
N ALA A 172 47.81 -16.43 77.05
CA ALA A 172 47.02 -16.92 78.17
C ALA A 172 46.28 -18.22 77.83
N VAL A 173 45.75 -18.35 76.60
CA VAL A 173 45.09 -19.58 76.12
C VAL A 173 46.10 -20.72 75.96
N GLU A 174 47.31 -20.43 75.49
CA GLU A 174 48.35 -21.46 75.29
C GLU A 174 48.91 -21.99 76.61
N ILE A 175 49.07 -21.13 77.63
CA ILE A 175 49.49 -21.51 78.99
C ILE A 175 48.44 -22.40 79.67
N VAL A 176 47.15 -22.14 79.46
CA VAL A 176 46.06 -22.99 80.01
C VAL A 176 45.99 -24.34 79.30
N ARG A 177 46.40 -24.43 78.03
CA ARG A 177 46.39 -25.68 77.25
C ARG A 177 47.54 -26.64 77.58
N GLN A 178 48.59 -26.16 78.26
CA GLN A 178 49.76 -26.96 78.67
C GLN A 178 49.70 -27.49 80.12
N LYS A 179 48.56 -27.35 80.81
CA LYS A 179 48.30 -27.96 82.13
C LYS A 179 47.17 -28.98 82.02
#